data_AF-A0A544TBF8-F1
#
_entry.id   AF-A0A544TBF8-F1
#
_cell.length_a   1.000
_cell.length_b   1.000
_cell.length_c   1.000
_cell.angle_alpha   90.00
_cell.angle_beta   90.00
_cell.angle_gamma   90.00
#
_symmetry.space_group_name_H-M   'P 1'
#
loop_
_entity.id
_entity.type
_entity.pdbx_description
1 polymer ?
#
loop_
_entity_poly.entity_id
_entity_poly.type
_entity_poly.pdbx_seq_one_letter_code
_entity_poly.pdbx_strand_id
1 'polypeptide(L)'
;MDILLTILQLTILFGGWFLYSYLKKLPDQVHAKNLKAFELDLNKQLEEFRNKLTTDLELMKINESQLHIHKTQEFAKLVEYLLLNLTDKDYVRKLGTDQKTQKEHNKKMLDLGTKLFFFASDVTVKKFVEWRRYGLTVNTPNYESKQIIILLAELIVLIRKDLGYSETQCTKDDFLHIMLKDWDAYQIS
;
A
#
# COMPACT_ATOMS: atom_id res chain seq x y z
N MET A 1 -49.83 -26.20 78.06
CA MET A 1 -49.81 -24.97 77.22
C MET A 1 -48.39 -24.65 76.74
N ASP A 2 -47.37 -25.04 77.51
CA ASP A 2 -45.96 -24.73 77.22
C ASP A 2 -45.37 -25.42 75.99
N ILE A 3 -45.72 -26.70 75.73
CA ILE A 3 -45.19 -27.46 74.58
C ILE A 3 -45.56 -26.81 73.23
N LEU A 4 -46.78 -26.29 73.12
CA LEU A 4 -47.26 -25.58 71.92
C LEU A 4 -46.49 -24.27 71.68
N LEU A 5 -46.12 -23.59 72.77
CA LEU A 5 -45.37 -22.34 72.73
C LEU A 5 -43.90 -22.60 72.31
N THR A 6 -43.30 -23.69 72.78
CA THR A 6 -41.94 -24.11 72.39
C THR A 6 -41.86 -24.51 70.92
N ILE A 7 -42.86 -25.23 70.40
CA ILE A 7 -42.93 -25.60 68.97
C ILE A 7 -43.06 -24.35 68.10
N LEU A 8 -43.88 -23.38 68.51
CA LEU A 8 -44.05 -22.11 67.80
C LEU A 8 -42.74 -21.30 67.77
N GLN A 9 -42.02 -21.22 68.89
CA GLN A 9 -40.72 -20.55 68.98
C GLN A 9 -39.65 -21.22 68.10
N LEU A 10 -39.58 -22.55 68.08
CA LEU A 10 -38.67 -23.30 67.21
C LEU A 10 -38.99 -23.06 65.73
N THR A 11 -40.28 -23.00 65.37
CA THR A 11 -40.71 -22.74 63.99
C THR A 11 -40.31 -21.33 63.55
N ILE A 12 -40.45 -20.33 64.43
CA ILE A 12 -40.04 -18.95 64.16
C ILE A 12 -38.51 -18.85 64.02
N LEU A 13 -37.75 -19.51 64.91
CA LEU A 13 -36.29 -19.54 64.83
C LEU A 13 -35.80 -20.22 63.55
N PHE A 14 -36.41 -21.34 63.17
CA PHE A 14 -36.04 -22.06 61.95
C PHE A 14 -36.42 -21.27 60.70
N GLY A 15 -37.60 -20.63 60.68
CA GLY A 15 -38.03 -19.73 59.61
C GLY A 15 -37.11 -18.51 59.47
N GLY A 16 -36.73 -17.89 60.58
CA GLY A 16 -35.80 -16.76 60.61
C GLY A 16 -34.39 -17.14 60.14
N TRP A 17 -33.87 -18.29 60.59
CA TRP A 17 -32.58 -18.83 60.13
C TRP A 17 -32.60 -19.16 58.64
N PHE A 18 -33.68 -19.77 58.15
CA PHE A 18 -33.83 -20.10 56.74
C PHE A 18 -33.86 -18.84 55.86
N LEU A 19 -34.67 -17.83 56.23
CA LEU A 19 -34.73 -16.53 55.57
C LEU A 19 -33.38 -15.81 55.57
N TYR A 20 -32.68 -15.78 56.71
CA TYR A 20 -31.35 -15.20 56.81
C TYR A 20 -30.35 -15.92 55.89
N SER A 21 -30.35 -17.25 55.87
CA SER A 21 -29.46 -18.04 55.01
C SER A 21 -29.75 -17.83 53.52
N TYR A 22 -31.03 -17.67 53.16
CA TYR A 22 -31.46 -17.47 51.79
C TYR A 22 -31.10 -16.06 51.31
N LEU A 23 -31.39 -15.04 52.11
CA LEU A 23 -31.03 -13.65 51.84
C LEU A 23 -29.51 -13.44 51.74
N LYS A 24 -28.72 -14.17 52.53
CA LYS A 24 -27.25 -14.11 52.47
C LYS A 24 -26.67 -14.75 51.21
N LYS A 25 -27.33 -15.77 50.61
CA LYS A 25 -26.86 -16.46 49.40
C LYS A 25 -27.30 -15.81 48.08
N LEU A 26 -28.35 -14.99 48.10
CA LEU A 26 -28.82 -14.23 46.93
C LEU A 26 -27.76 -13.29 46.33
N PRO A 27 -27.04 -12.45 47.09
CA PRO A 27 -26.04 -11.55 46.51
C PRO A 27 -24.92 -12.32 45.80
N ASP A 28 -24.43 -13.43 46.38
CA ASP A 28 -23.39 -14.25 45.75
C ASP A 28 -23.85 -14.87 44.42
N GLN A 29 -25.12 -15.32 44.34
CA GLN A 29 -25.69 -15.86 43.12
C GLN A 29 -25.92 -14.81 42.05
N VAL A 30 -26.33 -13.60 42.44
CA VAL A 30 -26.52 -12.46 41.51
C VAL A 30 -25.17 -11.96 41.02
N HIS A 31 -24.17 -11.83 41.90
CA HIS A 31 -22.81 -11.45 41.51
C HIS A 31 -22.18 -12.47 40.57
N ALA A 32 -22.30 -13.78 40.84
CA ALA A 32 -21.77 -14.82 39.95
C ALA A 32 -22.45 -14.82 38.56
N LYS A 33 -23.76 -14.56 38.49
CA LYS A 33 -24.48 -14.43 37.22
C LYS A 33 -24.07 -13.18 36.45
N ASN A 34 -23.96 -12.05 37.12
CA ASN A 34 -23.53 -10.79 36.52
C ASN A 34 -22.08 -10.86 36.03
N LEU A 35 -21.18 -11.51 36.79
CA LEU A 35 -19.80 -11.72 36.38
C LEU A 35 -19.72 -12.57 35.11
N LYS A 36 -20.45 -13.68 35.05
CA LYS A 36 -20.52 -14.53 33.84
C LYS A 36 -21.12 -13.81 32.64
N ALA A 37 -22.16 -13.01 32.85
CA ALA A 37 -22.75 -12.20 31.79
C ALA A 37 -21.77 -11.14 31.27
N PHE A 38 -21.01 -10.52 32.18
CA PHE A 38 -19.96 -9.56 31.84
C PHE A 38 -18.78 -10.21 31.11
N GLU A 39 -18.31 -11.38 31.56
CA GLU A 39 -17.28 -12.17 30.86
C GLU A 39 -17.73 -12.58 29.46
N LEU A 40 -18.99 -13.00 29.31
CA LEU A 40 -19.56 -13.37 28.02
C LEU A 40 -19.68 -12.16 27.09
N ASP A 41 -20.11 -11.01 27.60
CA ASP A 41 -20.16 -9.77 26.83
C ASP A 41 -18.77 -9.29 26.41
N LEU A 42 -17.78 -9.33 27.31
CA LEU A 42 -16.39 -9.02 26.99
C LEU A 42 -15.81 -9.94 25.91
N ASN A 43 -16.03 -11.25 26.03
CA ASN A 43 -15.56 -12.21 25.03
C ASN A 43 -16.21 -11.97 23.67
N LYS A 44 -17.51 -11.65 23.67
CA LYS A 44 -18.24 -11.30 22.44
C LYS A 44 -17.68 -10.03 21.81
N GLN A 45 -17.47 -8.97 22.59
CA GLN A 45 -16.86 -7.72 22.11
C GLN A 45 -15.44 -7.96 21.57
N LEU A 46 -14.65 -8.79 22.26
CA LEU A 46 -13.28 -9.13 21.82
C LEU A 46 -13.30 -9.89 20.50
N GLU A 47 -14.24 -10.82 20.32
CA GLU A 47 -14.42 -11.57 19.08
C GLU A 47 -14.89 -10.66 17.94
N GLU A 48 -15.86 -9.79 18.18
CA GLU A 48 -16.31 -8.78 17.22
C GLU A 48 -15.17 -7.84 16.81
N PHE A 49 -14.37 -7.38 17.76
CA PHE A 49 -13.23 -6.51 17.50
C PHE A 49 -12.13 -7.23 16.70
N ARG A 50 -11.82 -8.49 17.04
CA ARG A 50 -10.86 -9.31 16.29
C ARG A 50 -11.34 -9.56 14.86
N ASN A 51 -12.62 -9.86 14.68
CA ASN A 51 -13.22 -10.05 13.35
C ASN A 51 -13.14 -8.76 12.54
N LYS A 52 -13.48 -7.61 13.15
CA LYS A 52 -13.35 -6.30 12.50
C LYS A 52 -11.91 -5.99 12.08
N LEU A 53 -10.94 -6.19 12.96
CA LEU A 53 -9.52 -6.00 12.64
C LEU A 53 -9.07 -6.90 11.49
N THR A 54 -9.53 -8.16 11.48
CA THR A 54 -9.20 -9.11 10.42
C THR A 54 -9.77 -8.65 9.08
N THR A 55 -11.04 -8.25 9.06
CA THR A 55 -11.70 -7.70 7.86
C THR A 55 -11.02 -6.42 7.38
N ASP A 56 -10.71 -5.47 8.26
CA ASP A 56 -10.04 -4.23 7.92
C ASP A 56 -8.64 -4.49 7.31
N LEU A 57 -7.92 -5.47 7.86
CA LEU A 57 -6.61 -5.89 7.36
C LEU A 57 -6.72 -6.54 5.98
N GLU A 58 -7.71 -7.40 5.75
CA GLU A 58 -7.98 -8.00 4.44
C GLU A 58 -8.35 -6.93 3.40
N LEU A 59 -9.23 -5.98 3.75
CA LEU A 59 -9.57 -4.85 2.89
C LEU A 59 -8.35 -4.00 2.56
N MET A 60 -7.49 -3.73 3.55
CA MET A 60 -6.26 -2.97 3.33
C MET A 60 -5.31 -3.70 2.37
N LYS A 61 -5.14 -5.02 2.54
CA LYS A 61 -4.34 -5.85 1.63
C LYS A 61 -4.90 -5.86 0.20
N ILE A 62 -6.22 -5.95 0.05
CA ILE A 62 -6.89 -5.88 -1.26
C ILE A 62 -6.61 -4.52 -1.91
N ASN A 63 -6.79 -3.43 -1.17
CA ASN A 63 -6.54 -2.08 -1.66
C ASN A 63 -5.07 -1.87 -2.05
N GLU A 64 -4.14 -2.34 -1.22
CA GLU A 64 -2.69 -2.28 -1.50
C GLU A 64 -2.33 -3.09 -2.76
N SER A 65 -2.89 -4.29 -2.90
CA SER A 65 -2.71 -5.13 -4.08
C SER A 65 -3.24 -4.47 -5.35
N GLN A 66 -4.46 -3.90 -5.30
CA GLN A 66 -5.04 -3.17 -6.43
C GLN A 66 -4.20 -1.94 -6.80
N LEU A 67 -3.72 -1.19 -5.82
CA LEU A 67 -2.85 -0.04 -6.03
C LEU A 67 -1.51 -0.46 -6.65
N HIS A 68 -0.91 -1.56 -6.18
CA HIS A 68 0.33 -2.11 -6.74
C HIS A 68 0.15 -2.54 -8.20
N ILE A 69 -0.95 -3.23 -8.53
CA ILE A 69 -1.31 -3.59 -9.90
C ILE A 69 -1.42 -2.33 -10.77
N HIS A 70 -2.14 -1.31 -10.30
CA HIS A 70 -2.32 -0.07 -11.04
C HIS A 70 -0.99 0.66 -11.28
N LYS A 71 -0.15 0.77 -10.25
CA LYS A 71 1.19 1.35 -10.34
C LYS A 71 2.06 0.61 -11.36
N THR A 72 2.03 -0.72 -11.33
CA THR A 72 2.75 -1.57 -12.28
C THR A 72 2.30 -1.33 -13.72
N GLN A 73 0.98 -1.25 -13.95
CA GLN A 73 0.42 -0.96 -15.27
C GLN A 73 0.82 0.42 -15.79
N GLU A 74 0.73 1.46 -14.96
CA GLU A 74 1.08 2.81 -15.38
C GLU A 74 2.59 2.97 -15.63
N PHE A 75 3.43 2.32 -14.83
CA PHE A 75 4.87 2.31 -15.08
C PHE A 75 5.24 1.48 -16.31
N ALA A 76 4.57 0.36 -16.58
CA ALA A 76 4.79 -0.39 -17.82
C ALA A 76 4.47 0.46 -19.07
N LYS A 77 3.34 1.18 -19.07
CA LYS A 77 3.00 2.14 -20.14
C LYS A 77 4.03 3.24 -20.30
N LEU A 78 4.56 3.75 -19.18
CA LEU A 78 5.62 4.75 -19.19
C LEU A 78 6.87 4.23 -19.87
N VAL A 79 7.32 3.02 -19.51
CA VAL A 79 8.49 2.39 -20.13
C VAL A 79 8.25 2.16 -21.61
N GLU A 80 7.13 1.54 -21.99
CA GLU A 80 6.78 1.29 -23.39
C GLU A 80 6.84 2.58 -24.23
N TYR A 81 6.28 3.67 -23.71
CA TYR A 81 6.28 4.94 -24.39
C TYR A 81 7.68 5.55 -24.52
N LEU A 82 8.51 5.46 -23.48
CA LEU A 82 9.90 5.91 -23.53
C LEU A 82 10.74 5.08 -24.51
N LEU A 83 10.49 3.78 -24.60
CA LEU A 83 11.16 2.90 -25.55
C LEU A 83 10.75 3.18 -26.99
N LEU A 84 9.47 3.48 -27.24
CA LEU A 84 9.00 3.87 -28.57
C LEU A 84 9.72 5.13 -29.07
N ASN A 85 9.94 6.11 -28.18
CA ASN A 85 10.70 7.33 -28.51
C ASN A 85 12.17 7.08 -28.87
N LEU A 86 12.73 5.91 -28.51
CA LEU A 86 14.12 5.57 -28.75
C LEU A 86 14.31 4.59 -29.91
N THR A 87 13.35 3.69 -30.14
CA THR A 87 13.53 2.54 -31.04
C THR A 87 12.77 2.69 -32.36
N ASP A 88 11.65 3.42 -32.40
CA ASP A 88 10.84 3.59 -33.61
C ASP A 88 11.27 4.83 -34.41
N LYS A 89 12.08 4.59 -35.45
CA LYS A 89 12.58 5.64 -36.35
C LYS A 89 11.46 6.37 -37.10
N ASP A 90 10.37 5.69 -37.44
CA ASP A 90 9.26 6.29 -38.15
C ASP A 90 8.45 7.20 -37.23
N TYR A 91 8.25 6.78 -35.98
CA TYR A 91 7.65 7.61 -34.96
C TYR A 91 8.48 8.85 -34.67
N VAL A 92 9.80 8.71 -34.46
CA VAL A 92 10.70 9.85 -34.20
C VAL A 92 10.72 10.82 -35.39
N ARG A 93 10.73 10.31 -36.62
CA ARG A 93 10.65 11.15 -37.81
C ARG A 93 9.33 11.94 -37.86
N LYS A 94 8.20 11.29 -37.60
CA LYS A 94 6.88 11.95 -37.52
C LYS A 94 6.82 12.96 -36.38
N LEU A 95 7.47 12.69 -35.26
CA LEU A 95 7.57 13.63 -34.15
C LEU A 95 8.29 14.92 -34.57
N GLY A 96 9.25 14.85 -35.49
CA GLY A 96 9.93 16.03 -36.03
C GLY A 96 9.12 16.83 -37.06
N THR A 97 8.14 16.21 -37.74
CA THR A 97 7.50 16.79 -38.93
C THR A 97 5.99 16.98 -38.82
N ASP A 98 5.27 16.21 -38.00
CA ASP A 98 3.82 16.24 -37.87
C ASP A 98 3.37 16.87 -36.54
N GLN A 99 2.66 17.99 -36.64
CA GLN A 99 2.14 18.74 -35.49
C GLN A 99 1.12 17.93 -34.69
N LYS A 100 0.35 17.04 -35.33
CA LYS A 100 -0.62 16.19 -34.62
C LYS A 100 0.10 15.17 -33.73
N THR A 101 1.10 14.49 -34.28
CA THR A 101 1.97 13.56 -33.54
C THR A 101 2.68 14.25 -32.38
N GLN A 102 3.20 15.48 -32.58
CA GLN A 102 3.80 16.28 -31.50
C GLN A 102 2.82 16.59 -30.36
N LYS A 103 1.60 17.02 -30.70
CA LYS A 103 0.57 17.33 -29.69
C LYS A 103 0.17 16.09 -28.91
N GLU A 104 -0.01 14.97 -29.59
CA GLU A 104 -0.31 13.68 -28.95
C GLU A 104 0.85 13.25 -28.04
N HIS A 105 2.08 13.40 -28.50
CA HIS A 105 3.27 13.07 -27.73
C HIS A 105 3.37 13.89 -26.44
N ASN A 106 3.20 15.21 -26.54
CA ASN A 106 3.21 16.09 -25.37
C ASN A 106 2.10 15.77 -24.38
N LYS A 107 0.90 15.41 -24.87
CA LYS A 107 -0.21 14.97 -24.02
C LYS A 107 0.14 13.69 -23.25
N LYS A 108 0.72 12.69 -23.93
CA LYS A 108 1.16 11.43 -23.31
C LYS A 108 2.27 11.69 -22.29
N MET A 109 3.26 12.50 -22.62
CA MET A 109 4.33 12.87 -21.68
C MET A 109 3.82 13.58 -20.42
N LEU A 110 2.83 14.47 -20.57
CA LEU A 110 2.21 15.15 -19.43
C LEU A 110 1.42 14.18 -18.54
N ASP A 111 0.63 13.29 -19.15
CA ASP A 111 -0.11 12.24 -18.44
C ASP A 111 0.84 11.33 -17.65
N LEU A 112 1.90 10.84 -18.31
CA LEU A 112 2.94 10.02 -17.69
C LEU A 112 3.66 10.74 -16.54
N GLY A 113 4.06 11.99 -16.75
CA GLY A 113 4.72 12.79 -15.72
C GLY A 113 3.82 13.04 -14.51
N THR A 114 2.51 13.27 -14.73
CA THR A 114 1.53 13.47 -13.66
C THR A 114 1.33 12.19 -12.85
N LYS A 115 1.20 11.04 -13.51
CA LYS A 115 1.08 9.74 -12.84
C LYS A 115 2.33 9.38 -12.05
N LEU A 116 3.50 9.62 -12.63
CA LEU A 116 4.78 9.41 -11.93
C LEU A 116 4.85 10.30 -10.67
N PHE A 117 4.39 11.55 -10.74
CA PHE A 117 4.32 12.44 -9.58
C PHE A 117 3.42 11.91 -8.44
N PHE A 118 2.29 11.27 -8.76
CA PHE A 118 1.39 10.74 -7.73
C PHE A 118 1.84 9.39 -7.14
N PHE A 119 2.51 8.54 -7.92
CA PHE A 119 2.74 7.14 -7.53
C PHE A 119 4.21 6.79 -7.25
N ALA A 120 5.15 7.60 -7.70
CA ALA A 120 6.59 7.32 -7.56
C ALA A 120 7.16 7.98 -6.30
N SER A 121 8.32 7.49 -5.85
CA SER A 121 9.05 8.14 -4.76
C SER A 121 9.64 9.48 -5.21
N ASP A 122 9.91 10.37 -4.25
CA ASP A 122 10.52 11.68 -4.51
C ASP A 122 11.82 11.57 -5.33
N VAL A 123 12.60 10.51 -5.11
CA VAL A 123 13.85 10.26 -5.82
C VAL A 123 13.59 9.99 -7.30
N THR A 124 12.61 9.14 -7.60
CA THR A 124 12.18 8.84 -8.97
C THR A 124 11.60 10.07 -9.66
N VAL A 125 10.76 10.85 -8.97
CA VAL A 125 10.20 12.11 -9.48
C VAL A 125 11.32 13.09 -9.85
N LYS A 126 12.28 13.30 -8.96
CA LYS A 126 13.42 14.19 -9.22
C LYS A 126 14.26 13.72 -10.41
N LYS A 127 14.52 12.41 -10.53
CA LYS A 127 15.25 11.85 -11.67
C LYS A 127 14.47 11.99 -12.99
N PHE A 128 13.14 11.84 -12.98
CA PHE A 128 12.30 12.10 -14.15
C PHE A 128 12.38 13.58 -14.59
N VAL A 129 12.31 14.51 -13.63
CA VAL A 129 12.47 15.94 -13.90
C VAL A 129 13.85 16.26 -14.45
N GLU A 130 14.90 15.66 -13.91
CA GLU A 130 16.28 15.79 -14.40
C GLU A 130 16.39 15.32 -15.87
N TRP A 131 15.93 14.10 -16.16
CA TRP A 131 15.88 13.56 -17.51
C TRP A 131 15.10 14.47 -18.47
N ARG A 132 13.91 14.95 -18.05
CA ARG A 132 13.09 15.82 -18.89
C ARG A 132 13.75 17.17 -19.15
N ARG A 133 14.32 17.80 -18.11
CA ARG A 133 15.04 19.08 -18.24
C ARG A 133 16.24 18.94 -19.16
N TYR A 134 17.01 17.86 -19.01
CA TYR A 134 18.16 17.59 -19.87
C TYR A 134 17.74 17.41 -21.34
N GLY A 135 16.67 16.68 -21.61
CA GLY A 135 16.14 16.51 -22.98
C GLY A 135 15.68 17.81 -23.67
N LEU A 136 15.32 18.84 -22.90
CA LEU A 136 14.98 20.16 -23.46
C LEU A 136 16.23 20.95 -23.90
N THR A 137 17.43 20.51 -23.53
CA THR A 137 18.70 21.17 -23.87
C THR A 137 19.30 20.68 -25.20
N VAL A 138 18.57 19.90 -26.00
CA VAL A 138 19.05 19.28 -27.25
C VAL A 138 19.72 20.25 -28.25
N ASN A 139 19.33 21.52 -28.25
CA ASN A 139 19.90 22.54 -29.12
C ASN A 139 21.10 23.30 -28.50
N THR A 140 21.60 22.86 -27.34
CA THR A 140 22.71 23.51 -26.65
C THR A 140 24.03 22.79 -26.93
N PRO A 141 25.18 23.49 -26.92
CA PRO A 141 26.49 22.88 -27.19
C PRO A 141 26.90 21.78 -26.21
N ASN A 142 26.33 21.80 -24.99
CA ASN A 142 26.65 20.86 -23.92
C ASN A 142 25.75 19.61 -23.93
N TYR A 143 24.90 19.45 -24.94
CA TYR A 143 24.02 18.30 -25.03
C TYR A 143 24.75 17.07 -25.56
N GLU A 144 24.88 16.07 -24.71
CA GLU A 144 25.37 14.75 -25.05
C GLU A 144 24.22 13.74 -25.12
N SER A 145 24.02 13.13 -26.29
CA SER A 145 23.00 12.09 -26.52
C SER A 145 23.19 10.85 -25.63
N LYS A 146 24.44 10.53 -25.27
CA LYS A 146 24.75 9.43 -24.34
C LYS A 146 24.14 9.67 -22.97
N GLN A 147 24.25 10.91 -22.47
CA GLN A 147 23.79 11.27 -21.14
C GLN A 147 22.26 11.17 -21.00
N ILE A 148 21.47 11.49 -22.03
CA ILE A 148 20.01 11.35 -21.93
C ILE A 148 19.57 9.89 -21.83
N ILE A 149 20.32 8.98 -22.47
CA ILE A 149 20.09 7.54 -22.40
C ILE A 149 20.48 7.01 -21.01
N ILE A 150 21.59 7.48 -20.45
CA ILE A 150 22.03 7.15 -19.09
C ILE A 150 20.99 7.61 -18.06
N LEU A 151 20.53 8.87 -18.14
CA LEU A 151 19.51 9.41 -17.24
C LEU A 151 18.19 8.63 -17.32
N LEU A 152 17.81 8.18 -18.52
CA LEU A 152 16.66 7.30 -18.69
C LEU A 152 16.88 5.96 -18.01
N ALA A 153 18.02 5.31 -18.22
CA ALA A 153 18.32 4.01 -17.60
C ALA A 153 18.34 4.10 -16.06
N GLU A 154 18.91 5.17 -15.50
CA GLU A 154 18.84 5.46 -14.06
C GLU A 154 17.39 5.61 -13.57
N LEU A 155 16.55 6.31 -14.32
CA LEU A 155 15.13 6.44 -14.00
C LEU A 155 14.44 5.06 -13.98
N ILE A 156 14.74 4.18 -14.94
CA ILE A 156 14.17 2.82 -14.97
C ILE A 156 14.55 2.02 -13.73
N VAL A 157 15.79 2.12 -13.27
CA VAL A 157 16.23 1.46 -12.03
C VAL A 157 15.46 1.99 -10.81
N LEU A 158 15.19 3.29 -10.73
CA LEU A 158 14.40 3.87 -9.66
C LEU A 158 12.93 3.43 -9.71
N ILE A 159 12.34 3.39 -10.91
CA ILE A 159 10.99 2.86 -11.13
C ILE A 159 10.90 1.41 -10.66
N ARG A 160 11.92 0.58 -10.95
CA ARG A 160 11.99 -0.80 -10.47
C ARG A 160 11.97 -0.89 -8.94
N LYS A 161 12.66 0.00 -8.24
CA LYS A 161 12.61 0.09 -6.76
C LYS A 161 11.21 0.46 -6.28
N ASP A 162 10.58 1.43 -6.92
CA ASP A 162 9.20 1.85 -6.59
C ASP A 162 8.15 0.75 -6.84
N LEU A 163 8.44 -0.24 -7.69
CA LEU A 163 7.60 -1.43 -7.93
C LEU A 163 7.74 -2.52 -6.85
N GLY A 164 8.52 -2.28 -5.80
CA GLY A 164 8.70 -3.21 -4.68
C GLY A 164 10.03 -3.96 -4.71
N TYR A 165 10.91 -3.68 -5.68
CA TYR A 165 12.26 -4.25 -5.73
C TYR A 165 13.28 -3.28 -5.10
N SER A 166 13.04 -2.86 -3.86
CA SER A 166 13.87 -1.87 -3.15
C SER A 166 15.35 -2.24 -3.05
N GLU A 167 15.63 -3.54 -2.90
CA GLU A 167 16.98 -4.12 -2.77
C GLU A 167 17.57 -4.60 -4.10
N THR A 168 17.05 -4.13 -5.23
CA THR A 168 17.55 -4.55 -6.55
C THR A 168 19.04 -4.22 -6.70
N GLN A 169 19.81 -5.24 -7.12
CA GLN A 169 21.21 -5.08 -7.52
C GLN A 169 21.35 -4.70 -9.01
N CYS A 170 20.23 -4.61 -9.74
CA CYS A 170 20.23 -4.18 -11.12
C CYS A 170 20.64 -2.71 -11.21
N THR A 171 21.56 -2.44 -12.12
CA THR A 171 22.14 -1.15 -12.41
C THR A 171 21.59 -0.59 -13.71
N LYS A 172 21.93 0.67 -14.01
CA LYS A 172 21.62 1.28 -15.31
C LYS A 172 22.26 0.49 -16.45
N ASP A 173 23.45 -0.07 -16.24
CA ASP A 173 24.21 -0.80 -17.25
C ASP A 173 23.52 -2.12 -17.60
N ASP A 174 22.95 -2.84 -16.62
CA ASP A 174 22.14 -4.04 -16.87
C ASP A 174 20.95 -3.74 -17.78
N PHE A 175 20.26 -2.62 -17.54
CA PHE A 175 19.16 -2.20 -18.40
C PHE A 175 19.65 -1.80 -19.80
N LEU A 176 20.78 -1.11 -19.90
CA LEU A 176 21.33 -0.67 -21.17
C LEU A 176 21.82 -1.85 -22.03
N HIS A 177 22.35 -2.93 -21.43
CA HIS A 177 22.66 -4.17 -22.15
C HIS A 177 21.44 -4.89 -22.72
N ILE A 178 20.27 -4.76 -22.07
CA ILE A 178 19.01 -5.28 -22.61
C ILE A 178 18.57 -4.44 -23.82
N MET A 179 18.77 -3.13 -23.74
CA MET A 179 18.27 -2.15 -24.70
C MET A 179 19.16 -1.96 -25.93
N LEU A 180 20.47 -2.01 -25.76
CA LEU A 180 21.47 -1.64 -26.76
C LEU A 180 22.41 -2.81 -27.03
N LYS A 181 22.64 -3.09 -28.31
CA LYS A 181 23.49 -4.22 -28.73
C LYS A 181 24.99 -3.97 -28.55
N ASP A 182 25.38 -2.71 -28.41
CA ASP A 182 26.76 -2.22 -28.48
C ASP A 182 27.17 -1.41 -27.24
N TRP A 183 26.42 -1.52 -26.12
CA TRP A 183 26.68 -0.75 -24.90
C TRP A 183 28.12 -0.90 -24.37
N ASP A 184 28.70 -2.11 -24.45
CA ASP A 184 30.09 -2.38 -24.05
C ASP A 184 31.11 -1.49 -24.78
N ALA A 185 30.89 -1.25 -26.07
CA ALA A 185 31.79 -0.41 -26.88
C ALA A 185 31.74 1.06 -26.45
N TYR A 186 30.61 1.51 -25.89
CA TYR A 186 30.41 2.88 -25.41
C TYR A 186 30.88 3.09 -23.96
N GLN A 187 31.11 2.04 -23.17
CA GLN A 187 31.67 2.21 -21.82
C GLN A 187 33.15 2.57 -21.84
N ILE A 188 33.88 2.21 -22.90
CA ILE A 188 35.33 2.39 -23.04
C ILE A 188 35.69 3.75 -23.68
N SER A 189 34.70 4.46 -24.24
CA SER A 189 34.81 5.80 -24.85
C SER A 189 34.30 6.90 -23.92
#